data_AF-A0A842RH21-F1
#
_entry.id   AF-A0A842RH21-F1
#
_cell.length_a   1.000
_cell.length_b   1.000
_cell.length_c   1.000
_cell.angle_alpha   90.00
_cell.angle_beta   90.00
_cell.angle_gamma   90.00
#
_symmetry.space_group_name_H-M   'P 1'
#
loop_
_entity.id
_entity.type
_entity.pdbx_description
1 polymer ?
#
loop_
_entity_poly.entity_id
_entity_poly.type
_entity_poly.pdbx_seq_one_letter_code
_entity_poly.pdbx_strand_id
1 'polypeptide(L)'
;MPFFNFRGSRESQTVHSEIYKEIVLDFFYSKDYIKQSDSALEGHLSDLILKNPHKDGEIETHVEIKWTNFSLNNENIRKEFTQYLLLYCRAPQNKKFKFYILARNVVNLPFHKSIFEKNKASAIKEICEKIKTDLEGEDLSDFKEFSKGEDIKEFFWDTYLIQANVQDLKLKIRTITGDYPLDENPFSRYKNLLDEENILNDKESLISNLVRIQNFTKIYIAQTRYRRRGEVYNNIPHPSPFLLHEGKLISLYPFNGNNPLNGIINERTIEEIQVSEWLKNEDKRRLTIKLLNKTGERLLRLRGLYQKIPDYIYYFPDHHREGEKELEWDKFEIINGKETTRTCRRRIFKKYAERSKNPYYLHIAVEFRAFYFDKKLFYIILPKKVFTSDGKKTVSSRRARRLDEKFRNPQWSYNRNVLLEQLFWAYIIFRDPKIFQKKIYYTNSKNEEITKNIHIILQILGLDNNYKNFIIGKRPKIEETIEDDEESISKTLDSIFQIQQE
;
A
#
# COMPACT_ATOMS: atom_id res chain seq x y z
N MET A 1 36.90 7.42 8.20
CA MET A 1 36.44 7.83 9.55
C MET A 1 34.91 7.83 9.52
N PRO A 2 34.20 6.81 10.07
CA PRO A 2 32.79 6.53 9.71
C PRO A 2 31.70 7.09 10.65
N PHE A 3 32.03 7.92 11.64
CA PHE A 3 31.06 8.37 12.66
C PHE A 3 30.95 9.91 12.79
N PHE A 4 29.72 10.43 12.82
CA PHE A 4 29.40 11.86 12.99
C PHE A 4 28.18 12.07 13.92
N ASN A 5 28.20 13.08 14.81
CA ASN A 5 27.12 13.42 15.75
C ASN A 5 26.84 14.93 15.74
N PHE A 6 25.57 15.34 15.62
CA PHE A 6 25.22 16.75 15.40
C PHE A 6 24.15 17.39 16.35
N ARG A 7 23.63 16.69 17.37
CA ARG A 7 22.32 16.95 18.04
C ARG A 7 21.99 18.27 18.80
N GLY A 8 20.71 18.70 18.62
CA GLY A 8 19.79 19.49 19.49
C GLY A 8 18.33 18.94 19.58
N SER A 9 17.41 19.51 20.39
CA SER A 9 16.16 18.90 20.95
C SER A 9 14.90 18.73 20.04
N ARG A 10 13.84 18.05 20.58
CA ARG A 10 12.82 17.21 19.90
C ARG A 10 11.41 17.84 19.72
N GLU A 11 10.68 17.47 18.66
CA GLU A 11 9.20 17.23 18.71
C GLU A 11 8.61 16.39 17.54
N SER A 12 7.48 15.70 17.85
CA SER A 12 6.44 14.96 17.05
C SER A 12 6.89 13.90 16.00
N GLN A 13 6.13 12.81 15.69
CA GLN A 13 6.74 11.54 15.18
C GLN A 13 6.40 10.96 13.77
N THR A 14 5.18 11.02 13.21
CA THR A 14 4.88 10.28 11.94
C THR A 14 4.95 11.12 10.68
N VAL A 15 4.36 12.31 10.67
CA VAL A 15 4.63 13.33 9.63
C VAL A 15 6.14 13.64 9.58
N HIS A 16 6.79 13.51 10.72
CA HIS A 16 8.21 13.78 10.88
C HIS A 16 9.11 12.71 10.30
N SER A 17 8.67 11.46 10.11
CA SER A 17 9.53 10.45 9.49
C SER A 17 9.68 10.69 7.99
N GLU A 18 8.63 11.10 7.30
CA GLU A 18 8.68 11.47 5.87
C GLU A 18 9.48 12.75 5.66
N ILE A 19 9.20 13.81 6.46
CA ILE A 19 9.98 15.05 6.42
C ILE A 19 11.47 14.77 6.70
N TYR A 20 11.77 13.91 7.68
CA TYR A 20 13.14 13.55 7.98
C TYR A 20 13.79 12.81 6.82
N LYS A 21 13.07 11.91 6.13
CA LYS A 21 13.55 11.22 4.95
C LYS A 21 13.86 12.17 3.79
N GLU A 22 13.03 13.18 3.55
CA GLU A 22 13.29 14.22 2.55
C GLU A 22 14.56 15.02 2.86
N ILE A 23 14.73 15.44 4.12
CA ILE A 23 15.92 16.20 4.52
C ILE A 23 17.19 15.33 4.48
N VAL A 24 17.07 14.03 4.77
CA VAL A 24 18.16 13.07 4.54
C VAL A 24 18.53 13.00 3.07
N LEU A 25 17.54 12.97 2.17
CA LEU A 25 17.77 12.96 0.73
C LEU A 25 18.47 14.24 0.27
N ASP A 26 18.04 15.42 0.74
CA ASP A 26 18.71 16.70 0.50
C ASP A 26 20.17 16.69 0.97
N PHE A 27 20.44 16.08 2.13
CA PHE A 27 21.81 15.92 2.63
C PHE A 27 22.68 15.10 1.67
N PHE A 28 22.15 14.05 1.07
CA PHE A 28 22.88 13.29 0.07
C PHE A 28 23.00 14.04 -1.26
N TYR A 29 21.98 14.77 -1.69
CA TYR A 29 22.04 15.65 -2.87
C TYR A 29 23.11 16.73 -2.73
N SER A 30 23.26 17.33 -1.55
CA SER A 30 24.35 18.27 -1.26
C SER A 30 25.75 17.67 -1.41
N LYS A 31 25.84 16.34 -1.47
CA LYS A 31 27.08 15.57 -1.65
C LYS A 31 27.14 14.86 -3.00
N ASP A 32 26.41 15.35 -3.99
CA ASP A 32 26.40 14.84 -5.37
C ASP A 32 25.93 13.38 -5.51
N TYR A 33 25.14 12.88 -4.55
CA TYR A 33 24.45 11.60 -4.73
C TYR A 33 23.19 11.80 -5.57
N ILE A 34 22.82 10.77 -6.33
CA ILE A 34 21.64 10.72 -7.18
C ILE A 34 20.78 9.54 -6.74
N LYS A 35 19.47 9.78 -6.54
CA LYS A 35 18.51 8.75 -6.12
C LYS A 35 18.23 7.78 -7.25
N GLN A 36 18.33 6.48 -6.97
CA GLN A 36 18.01 5.41 -7.92
C GLN A 36 16.64 4.78 -7.62
N SER A 37 16.32 4.54 -6.34
CA SER A 37 15.05 3.95 -5.94
C SER A 37 14.58 4.38 -4.54
N ASP A 38 13.30 4.10 -4.24
CA ASP A 38 12.63 4.37 -2.96
C ASP A 38 11.85 3.14 -2.47
N SER A 39 12.04 2.74 -1.21
CA SER A 39 11.32 1.62 -0.60
C SER A 39 9.79 1.76 -0.66
N ALA A 40 9.27 2.99 -0.55
CA ALA A 40 7.83 3.25 -0.53
C ALA A 40 7.13 2.83 -1.84
N LEU A 41 7.87 2.88 -2.95
CA LEU A 41 7.37 2.57 -4.28
C LEU A 41 7.78 1.17 -4.73
N GLU A 42 8.99 0.76 -4.36
CA GLU A 42 9.64 -0.39 -4.98
C GLU A 42 9.90 -1.55 -4.02
N GLY A 43 9.56 -1.45 -2.73
CA GLY A 43 9.63 -2.56 -1.77
C GLY A 43 11.02 -3.15 -1.55
N HIS A 44 12.06 -2.33 -1.67
CA HIS A 44 13.45 -2.67 -1.34
C HIS A 44 13.65 -2.79 0.18
N LEU A 45 14.78 -3.37 0.59
CA LEU A 45 15.18 -3.38 2.01
C LEU A 45 15.50 -1.95 2.48
N SER A 46 16.30 -1.21 1.69
CA SER A 46 16.74 0.16 1.95
C SER A 46 15.65 1.20 1.74
N ASP A 47 15.57 2.16 2.66
CA ASP A 47 14.71 3.34 2.51
C ASP A 47 15.07 4.16 1.27
N LEU A 48 16.37 4.33 1.02
CA LEU A 48 16.89 4.95 -0.19
C LEU A 48 18.03 4.11 -0.78
N ILE A 49 18.09 4.03 -2.11
CA ILE A 49 19.26 3.57 -2.85
C ILE A 49 19.76 4.74 -3.70
N LEU A 50 21.02 5.10 -3.49
CA LEU A 50 21.67 6.26 -4.09
C LEU A 50 22.94 5.84 -4.83
N LYS A 51 23.43 6.68 -5.75
CA LYS A 51 24.76 6.55 -6.37
C LYS A 51 25.46 7.90 -6.38
N ASN A 52 26.77 7.92 -6.18
CA ASN A 52 27.59 9.10 -6.48
C ASN A 52 28.60 8.71 -7.58
N PRO A 53 28.26 8.93 -8.86
CA PRO A 53 29.11 8.52 -9.98
C PRO A 53 30.51 9.15 -9.93
N HIS A 54 30.63 10.35 -9.39
CA HIS A 54 31.90 11.08 -9.32
C HIS A 54 32.86 10.52 -8.27
N LYS A 55 32.33 10.03 -7.15
CA LYS A 55 33.13 9.58 -6.00
C LYS A 55 33.22 8.06 -5.87
N ASP A 56 32.10 7.39 -6.14
CA ASP A 56 31.89 5.98 -5.84
C ASP A 56 31.73 5.12 -7.11
N GLY A 57 31.72 5.75 -8.29
CA GLY A 57 31.50 5.08 -9.58
C GLY A 57 30.15 4.39 -9.62
N GLU A 58 30.15 3.10 -9.95
CA GLU A 58 28.93 2.28 -10.04
C GLU A 58 28.46 1.70 -8.70
N ILE A 59 29.20 1.94 -7.60
CA ILE A 59 28.89 1.36 -6.29
C ILE A 59 27.64 2.03 -5.73
N GLU A 60 26.62 1.20 -5.46
CA GLU A 60 25.39 1.65 -4.81
C GLU A 60 25.62 2.02 -3.35
N THR A 61 24.86 3.00 -2.89
CA THR A 61 24.80 3.44 -1.50
C THR A 61 23.41 3.18 -0.96
N HIS A 62 23.32 2.23 -0.05
CA HIS A 62 22.09 1.85 0.64
C HIS A 62 21.97 2.70 1.91
N VAL A 63 20.84 3.37 2.07
CA VAL A 63 20.58 4.23 3.21
C VAL A 63 19.37 3.72 3.99
N GLU A 64 19.58 3.50 5.28
CA GLU A 64 18.56 3.13 6.26
C GLU A 64 18.29 4.32 7.19
N ILE A 65 17.02 4.71 7.34
CA ILE A 65 16.63 5.92 8.05
C ILE A 65 15.85 5.56 9.32
N LYS A 66 16.46 5.83 10.48
CA LYS A 66 15.85 5.54 11.78
C LYS A 66 15.36 6.81 12.47
N TRP A 67 14.05 7.00 12.45
CA TRP A 67 13.38 8.03 13.25
C TRP A 67 13.41 7.72 14.75
N THR A 68 13.43 6.43 15.11
CA THR A 68 13.51 5.93 16.48
C THR A 68 14.96 5.84 16.96
N ASN A 69 15.13 5.44 18.23
CA ASN A 69 16.44 5.22 18.81
C ASN A 69 17.14 4.01 18.18
N PHE A 70 18.32 4.21 17.58
CA PHE A 70 19.15 3.15 17.05
C PHE A 70 19.97 2.47 18.14
N SER A 71 19.88 1.14 18.23
CA SER A 71 20.81 0.33 19.01
C SER A 71 20.85 -1.11 18.47
N LEU A 72 22.05 -1.66 18.33
CA LEU A 72 22.24 -3.06 17.93
C LEU A 72 21.98 -4.04 19.09
N ASN A 73 21.82 -3.54 20.33
CA ASN A 73 21.29 -4.39 21.41
C ASN A 73 19.78 -4.59 21.29
N ASN A 74 19.07 -3.74 20.56
CA ASN A 74 17.65 -3.95 20.26
C ASN A 74 17.52 -5.06 19.21
N GLU A 75 16.77 -6.11 19.52
CA GLU A 75 16.61 -7.29 18.65
C GLU A 75 16.01 -6.95 17.28
N ASN A 76 15.00 -6.09 17.22
CA ASN A 76 14.35 -5.74 15.95
C ASN A 76 15.32 -4.99 15.01
N ILE A 77 16.04 -4.01 15.56
CA ILE A 77 17.05 -3.24 14.81
C ILE A 77 18.22 -4.13 14.40
N ARG A 78 18.66 -5.04 15.28
CA ARG A 78 19.72 -6.00 14.97
C ARG A 78 19.30 -6.96 13.87
N LYS A 79 18.08 -7.50 13.90
CA LYS A 79 17.54 -8.36 12.85
C LYS A 79 17.50 -7.68 11.48
N GLU A 80 17.14 -6.40 11.45
CA GLU A 80 17.14 -5.60 10.22
C GLU A 80 18.57 -5.33 9.73
N PHE A 81 19.47 -4.90 10.61
CA PHE A 81 20.89 -4.75 10.29
C PHE A 81 21.51 -6.05 9.75
N THR A 82 21.15 -7.19 10.33
CA THR A 82 21.58 -8.52 9.87
C THR A 82 21.13 -8.81 8.44
N GLN A 83 19.98 -8.30 8.00
CA GLN A 83 19.55 -8.48 6.62
C GLN A 83 20.47 -7.75 5.63
N TYR A 84 20.97 -6.56 5.99
CA TYR A 84 21.96 -5.83 5.18
C TYR A 84 23.32 -6.53 5.18
N LEU A 85 23.77 -7.02 6.33
CA LEU A 85 25.02 -7.78 6.43
C LEU A 85 24.97 -9.02 5.53
N LEU A 86 23.90 -9.81 5.60
CA LEU A 86 23.74 -10.99 4.76
C LEU A 86 23.60 -10.62 3.28
N LEU A 87 22.91 -9.53 2.96
CA LEU A 87 22.81 -9.04 1.58
C LEU A 87 24.18 -8.66 1.03
N TYR A 88 25.00 -7.98 1.82
CA TYR A 88 26.37 -7.59 1.46
C TYR A 88 27.27 -8.81 1.28
N CYS A 89 27.30 -9.74 2.24
CA CYS A 89 28.16 -10.93 2.17
C CYS A 89 27.77 -11.89 1.03
N ARG A 90 26.49 -11.96 0.67
CA ARG A 90 26.01 -12.76 -0.47
C ARG A 90 26.27 -12.09 -1.83
N ALA A 91 26.52 -10.78 -1.85
CA ALA A 91 26.75 -10.06 -3.09
C ALA A 91 28.14 -10.39 -3.66
N PRO A 92 28.27 -10.62 -4.98
CA PRO A 92 29.58 -10.71 -5.60
C PRO A 92 30.35 -9.38 -5.42
N GLN A 93 31.68 -9.42 -5.46
CA GLN A 93 32.53 -8.27 -5.13
C GLN A 93 32.17 -6.99 -5.90
N ASN A 94 31.77 -7.10 -7.16
CA ASN A 94 31.36 -5.97 -8.01
C ASN A 94 29.94 -5.44 -7.75
N LYS A 95 29.18 -6.08 -6.85
CA LYS A 95 27.84 -5.66 -6.41
C LYS A 95 27.77 -5.38 -4.91
N LYS A 96 28.91 -5.38 -4.21
CA LYS A 96 28.98 -4.88 -2.84
C LYS A 96 28.63 -3.39 -2.83
N PHE A 97 27.95 -2.96 -1.78
CA PHE A 97 27.39 -1.61 -1.66
C PHE A 97 27.91 -0.92 -0.39
N LYS A 98 27.88 0.41 -0.38
CA LYS A 98 28.11 1.19 0.85
C LYS A 98 26.85 1.25 1.66
N PHE A 99 26.96 1.10 2.98
CA PHE A 99 25.79 1.14 3.86
C PHE A 99 25.84 2.34 4.79
N TYR A 100 24.77 3.13 4.79
CA TYR A 100 24.58 4.28 5.66
C TYR A 100 23.37 4.06 6.56
N ILE A 101 23.53 4.37 7.83
CA ILE A 101 22.46 4.39 8.81
C ILE A 101 22.36 5.82 9.31
N LEU A 102 21.26 6.50 8.98
CA LEU A 102 20.94 7.83 9.52
C LEU A 102 19.93 7.69 10.64
N ALA A 103 20.43 7.77 11.88
CA ALA A 103 19.62 7.64 13.07
C ALA A 103 19.40 9.00 13.73
N ARG A 104 18.15 9.31 14.09
CA ARG A 104 17.86 10.50 14.89
C ARG A 104 18.58 10.44 16.23
N ASN A 105 18.68 9.25 16.84
CA ASN A 105 19.39 8.98 18.09
C ASN A 105 20.17 7.68 18.00
N VAL A 106 21.35 7.61 18.61
CA VAL A 106 22.07 6.38 18.87
C VAL A 106 22.18 6.16 20.37
N VAL A 107 21.67 5.03 20.86
CA VAL A 107 21.76 4.66 22.28
C VAL A 107 23.08 3.95 22.52
N ASN A 108 23.80 4.34 23.59
CA ASN A 108 25.13 3.83 23.92
C ASN A 108 26.14 4.06 22.79
N LEU A 109 26.43 5.34 22.54
CA LEU A 109 27.36 5.75 21.50
C LEU A 109 28.76 5.11 21.59
N PRO A 110 29.37 4.96 22.78
CA PRO A 110 30.68 4.30 22.90
C PRO A 110 30.69 2.86 22.38
N PHE A 111 29.63 2.10 22.63
CA PHE A 111 29.47 0.75 22.10
C PHE A 111 29.44 0.74 20.57
N HIS A 112 28.63 1.61 19.96
CA HIS A 112 28.54 1.68 18.50
C HIS A 112 29.84 2.15 17.84
N LYS A 113 30.55 3.12 18.44
CA LYS A 113 31.89 3.50 17.99
C LYS A 113 32.84 2.32 18.00
N SER A 114 32.78 1.49 19.04
CA SER A 114 33.65 0.31 19.12
C SER A 114 33.38 -0.75 18.05
N ILE A 115 32.18 -0.77 17.46
CA ILE A 115 31.82 -1.70 16.39
C ILE A 115 32.24 -1.17 15.02
N PHE A 116 31.94 0.10 14.72
CA PHE A 116 32.10 0.65 13.38
C PHE A 116 33.47 1.31 13.13
N GLU A 117 34.29 1.55 14.15
CA GLU A 117 35.66 2.07 13.98
C GLU A 117 36.66 0.93 13.70
N LYS A 118 37.58 1.14 12.74
CA LYS A 118 38.53 0.13 12.20
C LYS A 118 39.48 -0.53 13.23
N ASN A 119 39.48 -0.12 14.49
CA ASN A 119 40.52 -0.48 15.47
C ASN A 119 40.05 -1.39 16.62
N LYS A 120 38.81 -1.92 16.61
CA LYS A 120 38.25 -2.67 17.75
C LYS A 120 37.54 -3.97 17.36
N ALA A 121 38.31 -4.96 16.90
CA ALA A 121 37.80 -6.27 16.46
C ALA A 121 37.01 -7.06 17.53
N SER A 122 37.27 -6.82 18.82
CA SER A 122 36.58 -7.53 19.92
C SER A 122 35.08 -7.21 20.00
N ALA A 123 34.67 -5.96 19.73
CA ALA A 123 33.27 -5.57 19.77
C ALA A 123 32.47 -6.16 18.59
N ILE A 124 33.09 -6.29 17.42
CA ILE A 124 32.51 -6.98 16.26
C ILE A 124 32.23 -8.44 16.61
N LYS A 125 33.16 -9.12 17.32
CA LYS A 125 32.95 -10.51 17.74
C LYS A 125 31.74 -10.67 18.66
N GLU A 126 31.58 -9.76 19.64
CA GLU A 126 30.44 -9.80 20.56
C GLU A 126 29.11 -9.63 19.82
N ILE A 127 29.02 -8.65 18.90
CA ILE A 127 27.78 -8.44 18.15
C ILE A 127 27.50 -9.58 17.17
N CYS A 128 28.52 -10.21 16.58
CA CYS A 128 28.37 -11.37 15.72
C CYS A 128 27.77 -12.58 16.45
N GLU A 129 28.11 -12.81 17.73
CA GLU A 129 27.45 -13.88 18.49
C GLU A 129 25.97 -13.57 18.74
N LYS A 130 25.60 -12.31 18.99
CA LYS A 130 24.18 -11.89 19.10
C LYS A 130 23.44 -12.02 17.76
N ILE A 131 24.09 -11.71 16.64
CA ILE A 131 23.51 -11.90 15.30
C ILE A 131 23.27 -13.39 15.04
N LYS A 132 24.24 -14.23 15.35
CA LYS A 132 24.15 -15.68 15.19
C LYS A 132 23.00 -16.31 16.00
N THR A 133 22.69 -15.80 17.19
CA THR A 133 21.53 -16.27 17.97
C THR A 133 20.19 -15.86 17.37
N ASP A 134 20.15 -14.79 16.56
CA ASP A 134 18.92 -14.33 15.91
C ASP A 134 18.63 -15.04 14.57
N LEU A 135 19.58 -15.84 14.07
CA LEU A 135 19.53 -16.48 12.76
C LEU A 135 19.12 -17.95 12.84
N GLU A 136 18.38 -18.39 11.83
CA GLU A 136 17.93 -19.77 11.68
C GLU A 136 18.09 -20.25 10.22
N GLY A 137 18.13 -21.57 10.02
CA GLY A 137 18.12 -22.21 8.70
C GLY A 137 19.27 -21.78 7.77
N GLU A 138 18.92 -21.44 6.53
CA GLU A 138 19.87 -21.04 5.47
C GLU A 138 20.72 -19.83 5.87
N ASP A 139 20.13 -18.82 6.52
CA ASP A 139 20.87 -17.62 6.92
C ASP A 139 21.94 -17.91 7.99
N LEU A 140 21.65 -18.81 8.93
CA LEU A 140 22.62 -19.22 9.95
C LEU A 140 23.79 -19.99 9.32
N SER A 141 23.51 -20.81 8.30
CA SER A 141 24.54 -21.53 7.55
C SER A 141 25.46 -20.54 6.83
N ASP A 142 24.87 -19.63 6.04
CA ASP A 142 25.59 -18.61 5.28
C ASP A 142 26.43 -17.71 6.22
N PHE A 143 25.85 -17.25 7.32
CA PHE A 143 26.57 -16.42 8.30
C PHE A 143 27.80 -17.12 8.88
N LYS A 144 27.69 -18.43 9.20
CA LYS A 144 28.83 -19.21 9.70
C LYS A 144 29.94 -19.33 8.65
N GLU A 145 29.59 -19.43 7.38
CA GLU A 145 30.57 -19.44 6.29
C GLU A 145 31.26 -18.09 6.16
N PHE A 146 30.50 -16.99 6.08
CA PHE A 146 31.03 -15.63 5.96
C PHE A 146 31.87 -15.21 7.17
N SER A 147 31.57 -15.72 8.36
CA SER A 147 32.31 -15.41 9.58
C SER A 147 33.77 -15.90 9.58
N LYS A 148 34.14 -16.76 8.61
CA LYS A 148 35.53 -17.18 8.40
C LYS A 148 36.32 -16.19 7.52
N GLY A 149 35.63 -15.36 6.74
CA GLY A 149 36.22 -14.38 5.83
C GLY A 149 36.32 -12.98 6.44
N GLU A 150 36.85 -12.04 5.65
CA GLU A 150 36.96 -10.63 6.03
C GLU A 150 35.68 -9.82 5.72
N ASP A 151 34.75 -10.37 4.93
CA ASP A 151 33.53 -9.67 4.47
C ASP A 151 32.69 -9.07 5.61
N ILE A 152 32.58 -9.78 6.74
CA ILE A 152 31.85 -9.27 7.90
C ILE A 152 32.54 -8.02 8.45
N LYS A 153 33.88 -8.07 8.61
CA LYS A 153 34.65 -6.93 9.13
C LYS A 153 34.61 -5.77 8.15
N GLU A 154 34.77 -6.03 6.85
CA GLU A 154 34.62 -5.03 5.79
C GLU A 154 33.27 -4.33 5.89
N PHE A 155 32.17 -5.10 5.98
CA PHE A 155 30.83 -4.53 6.11
C PHE A 155 30.70 -3.61 7.32
N PHE A 156 31.17 -4.03 8.50
CA PHE A 156 31.14 -3.18 9.70
C PHE A 156 32.00 -1.92 9.53
N TRP A 157 33.19 -2.04 8.96
CA TRP A 157 34.11 -0.91 8.79
C TRP A 157 33.68 0.09 7.71
N ASP A 158 32.95 -0.38 6.71
CA ASP A 158 32.45 0.43 5.61
C ASP A 158 30.99 0.88 5.82
N THR A 159 30.38 0.49 6.95
CA THR A 159 29.09 1.03 7.40
C THR A 159 29.28 2.40 8.06
N TYR A 160 28.53 3.39 7.59
CA TYR A 160 28.51 4.74 8.14
C TYR A 160 27.31 4.93 9.05
N LEU A 161 27.54 5.14 10.34
CA LEU A 161 26.50 5.50 11.31
C LEU A 161 26.52 7.00 11.58
N ILE A 162 25.48 7.70 11.16
CA ILE A 162 25.34 9.15 11.32
C ILE A 162 24.20 9.42 12.30
N GLN A 163 24.51 10.16 13.37
CA GLN A 163 23.52 10.67 14.30
C GLN A 163 23.20 12.13 13.98
N ALA A 164 22.00 12.41 13.48
CA ALA A 164 21.56 13.77 13.16
C ALA A 164 20.04 13.92 13.36
N ASN A 165 19.57 15.06 13.83
CA ASN A 165 18.17 15.46 13.74
C ASN A 165 17.94 16.30 12.46
N VAL A 166 16.73 16.86 12.32
CA VAL A 166 16.39 17.76 11.19
C VAL A 166 17.28 19.00 11.13
N GLN A 167 17.42 19.74 12.24
CA GLN A 167 18.20 20.98 12.32
C GLN A 167 19.68 20.76 12.00
N ASP A 168 20.24 19.67 12.52
CA ASP A 168 21.60 19.21 12.27
C ASP A 168 21.88 19.01 10.78
N LEU A 169 20.97 18.33 10.08
CA LEU A 169 21.07 18.08 8.65
C LEU A 169 20.91 19.38 7.86
N LYS A 170 19.92 20.23 8.19
CA LYS A 170 19.75 21.55 7.57
C LYS A 170 21.01 22.40 7.67
N LEU A 171 21.59 22.50 8.87
CA LEU A 171 22.84 23.25 9.11
C LEU A 171 24.01 22.67 8.31
N LYS A 172 24.10 21.33 8.26
CA LYS A 172 25.16 20.66 7.52
C LYS A 172 25.02 20.85 6.01
N ILE A 173 23.80 20.80 5.47
CA ILE A 173 23.52 21.09 4.06
C ILE A 173 23.94 22.53 3.76
N ARG A 174 23.51 23.51 4.56
CA ARG A 174 23.91 24.92 4.40
C ARG A 174 25.43 25.11 4.40
N THR A 175 26.14 24.39 5.26
CA THR A 175 27.61 24.46 5.30
C THR A 175 28.24 23.91 4.03
N ILE A 176 27.61 22.95 3.36
CA ILE A 176 28.09 22.34 2.12
C ILE A 176 27.71 23.19 0.90
N THR A 177 26.46 23.65 0.82
CA THR A 177 25.91 24.33 -0.36
C THR A 177 26.04 25.85 -0.33
N GLY A 178 26.29 26.44 0.86
CA GLY A 178 26.19 27.88 1.09
C GLY A 178 24.75 28.39 1.25
N ASP A 179 23.75 27.57 0.88
CA ASP A 179 22.35 27.96 0.79
C ASP A 179 21.42 26.83 1.27
N TYR A 180 20.70 27.08 2.37
CA TYR A 180 19.59 26.25 2.85
C TYR A 180 18.73 27.07 3.83
N PRO A 181 17.41 27.22 3.59
CA PRO A 181 16.57 28.04 4.45
C PRO A 181 16.40 27.38 5.82
N LEU A 182 16.91 28.04 6.87
CA LEU A 182 16.81 27.57 8.26
C LEU A 182 15.38 27.75 8.80
N ASP A 183 14.72 28.83 8.41
CA ASP A 183 13.44 29.28 8.99
C ASP A 183 12.20 28.89 8.19
N GLU A 184 12.38 28.17 7.08
CA GLU A 184 11.26 27.73 6.29
C GLU A 184 10.68 26.41 6.81
N ASN A 185 9.36 26.46 7.03
CA ASN A 185 8.50 25.29 7.10
C ASN A 185 8.86 24.39 5.91
N PRO A 186 9.25 23.11 6.08
CA PRO A 186 9.62 22.22 4.97
C PRO A 186 8.57 22.16 3.84
N PHE A 187 7.32 22.55 4.11
CA PHE A 187 6.27 22.70 3.10
C PHE A 187 6.41 23.92 2.16
N SER A 188 7.27 24.92 2.45
CA SER A 188 7.44 26.13 1.62
C SER A 188 8.06 25.84 0.25
N ARG A 189 8.94 24.84 0.14
CA ARG A 189 9.56 24.46 -1.14
C ARG A 189 8.54 23.95 -2.16
N TYR A 190 7.41 23.40 -1.70
CA TYR A 190 6.30 23.01 -2.57
C TYR A 190 5.47 24.21 -3.04
N LYS A 191 5.61 25.37 -2.41
CA LYS A 191 4.92 26.60 -2.80
C LYS A 191 5.51 27.21 -4.08
N ASN A 192 6.81 27.00 -4.35
CA ASN A 192 7.50 27.48 -5.55
C ASN A 192 7.53 26.45 -6.69
N LEU A 193 7.22 25.17 -6.43
CA LEU A 193 6.95 24.19 -7.51
C LEU A 193 5.61 24.44 -8.22
N LEU A 194 4.84 25.42 -7.75
CA LEU A 194 3.70 26.00 -8.45
C LEU A 194 4.11 27.15 -9.39
N ASP A 195 5.41 27.46 -9.55
CA ASP A 195 5.84 28.45 -10.54
C ASP A 195 5.47 27.97 -11.95
N GLU A 196 4.60 28.77 -12.57
CA GLU A 196 3.64 28.42 -13.61
C GLU A 196 4.25 28.26 -15.02
N GLU A 197 5.56 28.32 -15.18
CA GLU A 197 6.18 28.62 -16.49
C GLU A 197 6.45 27.41 -17.40
N ASN A 198 6.15 26.18 -16.99
CA ASN A 198 6.20 25.00 -17.88
C ASN A 198 5.04 24.04 -17.64
N ILE A 199 3.84 24.56 -17.37
CA ILE A 199 2.63 23.74 -17.47
C ILE A 199 2.42 23.45 -18.95
N LEU A 200 2.88 22.30 -19.41
CA LEU A 200 2.41 21.70 -20.66
C LEU A 200 0.89 21.71 -20.58
N ASN A 201 0.26 22.59 -21.36
CA ASN A 201 -1.20 22.73 -21.48
C ASN A 201 -1.81 21.54 -22.25
N ASP A 202 -1.15 20.39 -22.18
CA ASP A 202 -1.67 19.14 -22.69
C ASP A 202 -2.79 18.69 -21.76
N LYS A 203 -3.94 18.37 -22.34
CA LYS A 203 -5.06 17.80 -21.60
C LYS A 203 -4.67 16.40 -21.13
N GLU A 204 -4.05 16.32 -19.96
CA GLU A 204 -3.79 15.04 -19.32
C GLU A 204 -5.08 14.47 -18.73
N SER A 205 -5.46 13.28 -19.20
CA SER A 205 -6.57 12.53 -18.63
C SER A 205 -6.03 11.67 -17.48
N LEU A 206 -6.21 12.14 -16.24
CA LEU A 206 -5.88 11.35 -15.06
C LEU A 206 -6.91 10.24 -14.84
N ILE A 207 -6.46 8.98 -14.90
CA ILE A 207 -7.27 7.82 -14.56
C ILE A 207 -6.98 7.48 -13.10
N SER A 208 -8.00 7.62 -12.25
CA SER A 208 -7.89 7.33 -10.82
C SER A 208 -8.02 5.83 -10.55
N ASN A 209 -7.30 5.33 -9.55
CA ASN A 209 -7.53 4.03 -8.95
C ASN A 209 -8.70 4.02 -7.94
N LEU A 210 -9.42 5.14 -7.81
CA LEU A 210 -10.56 5.32 -6.92
C LEU A 210 -11.87 5.23 -7.68
N VAL A 211 -12.81 4.46 -7.15
CA VAL A 211 -14.17 4.35 -7.67
C VAL A 211 -15.12 4.87 -6.61
N ARG A 212 -15.78 5.99 -6.90
CA ARG A 212 -16.73 6.61 -5.98
C ARG A 212 -17.95 5.70 -5.77
N ILE A 213 -18.37 5.58 -4.52
CA ILE A 213 -19.60 4.90 -4.13
C ILE A 213 -20.71 5.96 -4.08
N GLN A 214 -21.74 5.84 -4.91
CA GLN A 214 -22.71 6.91 -5.15
C GLN A 214 -24.12 6.62 -4.58
N ASN A 215 -24.65 5.42 -4.76
CA ASN A 215 -26.05 5.12 -4.39
C ASN A 215 -26.21 4.58 -2.95
N PHE A 216 -25.16 4.70 -2.14
CA PHE A 216 -25.15 4.22 -0.77
C PHE A 216 -25.62 5.30 0.20
N THR A 217 -26.92 5.34 0.45
CA THR A 217 -27.57 6.38 1.28
C THR A 217 -28.05 5.90 2.65
N LYS A 218 -28.39 4.62 2.80
CA LYS A 218 -28.98 4.07 4.03
C LYS A 218 -28.23 2.84 4.57
N ILE A 219 -28.23 2.70 5.89
CA ILE A 219 -27.79 1.51 6.63
C ILE A 219 -28.98 1.01 7.43
N TYR A 220 -29.21 -0.30 7.41
CA TYR A 220 -30.30 -0.95 8.14
C TYR A 220 -29.74 -1.65 9.37
N ILE A 221 -30.41 -1.46 10.50
CA ILE A 221 -30.00 -2.03 11.78
C ILE A 221 -31.20 -2.72 12.43
N ALA A 222 -30.98 -3.89 13.01
CA ALA A 222 -32.01 -4.56 13.81
C ALA A 222 -31.38 -5.36 14.94
N GLN A 223 -32.09 -5.51 16.06
CA GLN A 223 -31.63 -6.37 17.16
C GLN A 223 -31.64 -7.84 16.73
N THR A 224 -30.69 -8.62 17.24
CA THR A 224 -30.64 -10.07 17.05
C THR A 224 -30.30 -10.78 18.36
N ARG A 225 -30.72 -12.04 18.47
CA ARG A 225 -30.33 -12.91 19.59
C ARG A 225 -28.89 -13.42 19.47
N TYR A 226 -28.31 -13.42 18.27
CA TYR A 226 -26.97 -13.94 18.03
C TYR A 226 -25.89 -13.02 18.59
N ARG A 227 -24.77 -13.62 19.03
CA ARG A 227 -23.63 -12.91 19.64
C ARG A 227 -22.33 -13.19 18.91
N ARG A 228 -22.25 -14.28 18.15
CA ARG A 228 -21.07 -14.64 17.35
C ARG A 228 -21.43 -14.74 15.87
N ARG A 229 -20.52 -14.27 15.01
CA ARG A 229 -20.67 -14.33 13.55
C ARG A 229 -20.91 -15.77 13.04
N GLY A 230 -20.26 -16.76 13.65
CA GLY A 230 -20.43 -18.17 13.29
C GLY A 230 -21.85 -18.68 13.49
N GLU A 231 -22.57 -18.19 14.50
CA GLU A 231 -23.96 -18.59 14.76
C GLU A 231 -24.89 -18.16 13.63
N VAL A 232 -24.67 -16.95 13.09
CA VAL A 232 -25.43 -16.45 11.93
C VAL A 232 -25.18 -17.32 10.71
N TYR A 233 -23.92 -17.67 10.40
CA TYR A 233 -23.60 -18.54 9.27
C TYR A 233 -24.11 -19.98 9.42
N ASN A 234 -24.23 -20.48 10.65
CA ASN A 234 -24.77 -21.81 10.91
C ASN A 234 -26.29 -21.86 10.68
N ASN A 235 -27.00 -20.75 10.90
CA ASN A 235 -28.46 -20.69 10.76
C ASN A 235 -28.92 -20.19 9.39
N ILE A 236 -28.10 -19.37 8.71
CA ILE A 236 -28.42 -18.83 7.39
C ILE A 236 -27.32 -19.27 6.43
N PRO A 237 -27.59 -20.24 5.55
CA PRO A 237 -26.67 -20.56 4.47
C PRO A 237 -26.60 -19.36 3.53
N HIS A 238 -25.40 -18.82 3.34
CA HIS A 238 -25.12 -17.67 2.45
C HIS A 238 -25.83 -16.35 2.82
N PRO A 239 -25.62 -15.81 4.03
CA PRO A 239 -26.24 -14.55 4.42
C PRO A 239 -25.75 -13.39 3.56
N SER A 240 -26.63 -12.41 3.32
CA SER A 240 -26.24 -11.11 2.77
C SER A 240 -25.13 -10.47 3.62
N PRO A 241 -24.23 -9.64 3.04
CA PRO A 241 -23.22 -8.92 3.81
C PRO A 241 -23.79 -8.22 5.06
N PHE A 242 -23.17 -8.49 6.21
CA PHE A 242 -23.59 -7.96 7.50
C PHE A 242 -22.42 -7.73 8.44
N LEU A 243 -22.64 -6.90 9.45
CA LEU A 243 -21.84 -6.84 10.67
C LEU A 243 -22.71 -7.21 11.88
N LEU A 244 -22.12 -7.95 12.81
CA LEU A 244 -22.70 -8.18 14.13
C LEU A 244 -21.95 -7.30 15.12
N HIS A 245 -22.65 -6.38 15.77
CA HIS A 245 -22.06 -5.42 16.70
C HIS A 245 -23.07 -5.10 17.80
N GLU A 246 -22.68 -5.28 19.06
CA GLU A 246 -23.51 -4.95 20.24
C GLU A 246 -24.91 -5.61 20.21
N GLY A 247 -24.98 -6.86 19.76
CA GLY A 247 -26.25 -7.58 19.65
C GLY A 247 -27.19 -7.07 18.55
N LYS A 248 -26.71 -6.19 17.67
CA LYS A 248 -27.42 -5.72 16.48
C LYS A 248 -26.78 -6.27 15.20
N LEU A 249 -27.61 -6.58 14.21
CA LEU A 249 -27.20 -6.83 12.84
C LEU A 249 -27.26 -5.52 12.05
N ILE A 250 -26.17 -5.21 11.36
CA ILE A 250 -26.03 -4.02 10.53
C ILE A 250 -25.84 -4.50 9.09
N SER A 251 -26.65 -4.01 8.14
CA SER A 251 -26.58 -4.39 6.73
C SER A 251 -26.81 -3.20 5.79
N LEU A 252 -26.30 -3.33 4.57
CA LEU A 252 -26.62 -2.43 3.46
C LEU A 252 -27.95 -2.81 2.79
N TYR A 253 -28.43 -4.02 3.07
CA TYR A 253 -29.63 -4.57 2.47
C TYR A 253 -30.80 -4.30 3.40
N PRO A 254 -31.94 -3.80 2.88
CA PRO A 254 -33.14 -3.66 3.68
C PRO A 254 -33.52 -5.01 4.29
N PHE A 255 -33.94 -5.00 5.55
CA PHE A 255 -34.48 -6.18 6.21
C PHE A 255 -35.94 -6.36 5.78
N ASN A 256 -36.15 -7.13 4.72
CA ASN A 256 -37.46 -7.46 4.17
C ASN A 256 -37.50 -8.95 3.78
N GLY A 257 -38.62 -9.42 3.24
CA GLY A 257 -38.80 -10.83 2.87
C GLY A 257 -37.77 -11.39 1.86
N ASN A 258 -37.05 -10.54 1.14
CA ASN A 258 -35.99 -10.95 0.21
C ASN A 258 -34.61 -11.05 0.85
N ASN A 259 -34.43 -10.54 2.08
CA ASN A 259 -33.16 -10.58 2.78
C ASN A 259 -33.11 -11.81 3.70
N PRO A 260 -32.19 -12.77 3.47
CA PRO A 260 -32.06 -13.96 4.30
C PRO A 260 -31.88 -13.66 5.80
N LEU A 261 -31.35 -12.48 6.15
CA LEU A 261 -31.16 -12.04 7.53
C LEU A 261 -32.47 -11.72 8.26
N ASN A 262 -33.59 -11.57 7.55
CA ASN A 262 -34.87 -11.19 8.15
C ASN A 262 -35.35 -12.23 9.20
N GLY A 263 -35.11 -13.52 8.96
CA GLY A 263 -35.51 -14.60 9.86
C GLY A 263 -34.75 -14.68 11.19
N ILE A 264 -33.75 -13.81 11.42
CA ILE A 264 -32.91 -13.84 12.63
C ILE A 264 -32.84 -12.52 13.39
N ILE A 265 -33.63 -11.53 12.98
CA ILE A 265 -33.73 -10.23 13.63
C ILE A 265 -35.08 -10.06 14.31
N ASN A 266 -35.17 -9.06 15.19
CA ASN A 266 -36.45 -8.56 15.68
C ASN A 266 -36.98 -7.48 14.73
N GLU A 267 -37.99 -7.81 13.94
CA GLU A 267 -38.58 -6.91 12.94
C GLU A 267 -39.11 -5.59 13.53
N ARG A 268 -39.52 -5.58 14.80
CA ARG A 268 -40.00 -4.36 15.49
C ARG A 268 -38.88 -3.37 15.83
N THR A 269 -37.63 -3.76 15.61
CA THR A 269 -36.43 -2.96 15.96
C THR A 269 -35.64 -2.53 14.73
N ILE A 270 -36.24 -2.64 13.55
CA ILE A 270 -35.60 -2.20 12.31
C ILE A 270 -35.49 -0.67 12.33
N GLU A 271 -34.26 -0.18 12.26
CA GLU A 271 -33.89 1.22 12.15
C GLU A 271 -33.24 1.46 10.77
N GLU A 272 -33.67 2.50 10.07
CA GLU A 272 -32.99 3.01 8.87
C GLU A 272 -32.17 4.24 9.25
N ILE A 273 -30.88 4.21 8.96
CA ILE A 273 -29.99 5.32 9.29
C ILE A 273 -29.36 5.89 8.02
N GLN A 274 -29.33 7.22 7.92
CA GLN A 274 -28.66 7.90 6.82
C GLN A 274 -27.14 7.73 6.95
N VAL A 275 -26.50 7.32 5.86
CA VAL A 275 -25.04 7.11 5.81
C VAL A 275 -24.28 8.38 6.15
N SER A 276 -24.77 9.53 5.69
CA SER A 276 -24.19 10.84 5.96
C SER A 276 -24.06 11.14 7.46
N GLU A 277 -25.01 10.67 8.29
CA GLU A 277 -24.96 10.80 9.75
C GLU A 277 -23.86 9.92 10.34
N TRP A 278 -23.76 8.67 9.88
CA TRP A 278 -22.73 7.73 10.35
C TRP A 278 -21.32 8.16 9.98
N LEU A 279 -21.14 8.83 8.84
CA LEU A 279 -19.83 9.29 8.40
C LEU A 279 -19.26 10.44 9.25
N LYS A 280 -20.13 11.21 9.93
CA LYS A 280 -19.73 12.29 10.85
C LYS A 280 -19.07 11.75 12.13
N ASN A 281 -19.47 10.56 12.60
CA ASN A 281 -18.90 9.91 13.78
C ASN A 281 -17.78 8.92 13.37
N GLU A 282 -16.61 8.98 14.01
CA GLU A 282 -15.47 8.16 13.62
C GLU A 282 -15.70 6.65 13.78
N ASP A 283 -16.30 6.21 14.88
CA ASP A 283 -16.53 4.79 15.13
C ASP A 283 -17.61 4.21 14.21
N LYS A 284 -18.71 4.96 14.02
CA LYS A 284 -19.75 4.57 13.06
C LYS A 284 -19.21 4.58 11.63
N ARG A 285 -18.36 5.55 11.26
CA ARG A 285 -17.64 5.55 9.97
C ARG A 285 -16.77 4.31 9.79
N ARG A 286 -16.04 3.87 10.81
CA ARG A 286 -15.25 2.62 10.76
C ARG A 286 -16.15 1.40 10.53
N LEU A 287 -17.31 1.34 11.19
CA LEU A 287 -18.31 0.29 10.94
C LEU A 287 -18.84 0.33 9.51
N THR A 288 -19.16 1.52 8.98
CA THR A 288 -19.57 1.71 7.58
C THR A 288 -18.53 1.18 6.60
N ILE A 289 -17.27 1.58 6.76
CA ILE A 289 -16.16 1.10 5.92
C ILE A 289 -16.00 -0.43 6.01
N LYS A 290 -16.11 -0.98 7.22
CA LYS A 290 -16.02 -2.44 7.44
C LYS A 290 -17.17 -3.20 6.76
N LEU A 291 -18.38 -2.63 6.78
CA LEU A 291 -19.55 -3.19 6.12
C LEU A 291 -19.41 -3.14 4.60
N LEU A 292 -18.94 -2.02 4.04
CA LEU A 292 -18.61 -1.89 2.63
C LEU A 292 -17.54 -2.91 2.20
N ASN A 293 -16.46 -3.04 2.98
CA ASN A 293 -15.44 -4.06 2.74
C ASN A 293 -16.01 -5.48 2.71
N LYS A 294 -16.99 -5.80 3.57
CA LYS A 294 -17.69 -7.11 3.56
C LYS A 294 -18.55 -7.28 2.31
N THR A 295 -19.19 -6.22 1.85
CA THR A 295 -19.97 -6.20 0.60
C THR A 295 -19.05 -6.39 -0.62
N GLY A 296 -17.93 -5.66 -0.67
CA GLY A 296 -16.89 -5.85 -1.69
C GLY A 296 -16.29 -7.25 -1.69
N GLU A 297 -15.98 -7.80 -0.51
CA GLU A 297 -15.51 -9.19 -0.36
C GLU A 297 -16.52 -10.19 -0.94
N ARG A 298 -17.83 -10.01 -0.68
CA ARG A 298 -18.88 -10.85 -1.24
C ARG A 298 -18.94 -10.73 -2.76
N LEU A 299 -18.88 -9.52 -3.30
CA LEU A 299 -18.84 -9.27 -4.75
C LEU A 299 -17.68 -10.04 -5.41
N LEU A 300 -16.47 -9.90 -4.89
CA LEU A 300 -15.28 -10.54 -5.45
C LEU A 300 -15.32 -12.06 -5.33
N ARG A 301 -15.88 -12.61 -4.25
CA ARG A 301 -16.11 -14.05 -4.12
C ARG A 301 -17.14 -14.58 -5.12
N LEU A 302 -18.22 -13.84 -5.37
CA LEU A 302 -19.20 -14.19 -6.41
C LEU A 302 -18.58 -14.15 -7.82
N ARG A 303 -17.47 -13.42 -8.00
CA ARG A 303 -16.64 -13.44 -9.22
C ARG A 303 -15.60 -14.57 -9.24
N GLY A 304 -15.56 -15.43 -8.22
CA GLY A 304 -14.62 -16.53 -8.12
C GLY A 304 -13.22 -16.14 -7.63
N LEU A 305 -13.02 -14.95 -7.07
CA LEU A 305 -11.74 -14.55 -6.51
C LEU A 305 -11.57 -15.08 -5.07
N TYR A 306 -10.33 -15.45 -4.75
CA TYR A 306 -9.89 -15.80 -3.41
C TYR A 306 -9.21 -14.61 -2.74
N GLN A 307 -9.38 -14.51 -1.42
CA GLN A 307 -8.76 -13.46 -0.63
C GLN A 307 -7.48 -13.98 0.02
N LYS A 308 -6.37 -13.25 -0.14
CA LYS A 308 -5.20 -13.35 0.72
C LYS A 308 -5.52 -12.63 2.03
N ILE A 309 -5.77 -13.42 3.07
CA ILE A 309 -6.05 -12.90 4.42
C ILE A 309 -4.72 -12.46 5.06
N PRO A 310 -4.67 -11.30 5.73
CA PRO A 310 -5.75 -10.34 5.99
C PRO A 310 -5.85 -9.15 5.00
N ASP A 311 -5.02 -9.11 3.96
CA ASP A 311 -4.62 -7.86 3.27
C ASP A 311 -5.64 -7.23 2.28
N TYR A 312 -6.91 -7.64 2.26
CA TYR A 312 -7.88 -7.24 1.22
C TYR A 312 -7.36 -7.41 -0.22
N ILE A 313 -6.42 -8.34 -0.42
CA ILE A 313 -5.86 -8.69 -1.73
C ILE A 313 -6.63 -9.89 -2.27
N TYR A 314 -7.12 -9.78 -3.51
CA TYR A 314 -7.94 -10.78 -4.17
C TYR A 314 -7.29 -11.25 -5.46
N TYR A 315 -7.37 -12.55 -5.76
CA TYR A 315 -6.76 -13.17 -6.93
C TYR A 315 -7.57 -14.36 -7.43
N PHE A 316 -7.34 -14.78 -8.67
CA PHE A 316 -7.94 -16.00 -9.21
C PHE A 316 -7.13 -17.23 -8.77
N PRO A 317 -7.71 -18.19 -8.05
CA PRO A 317 -7.03 -19.44 -7.70
C PRO A 317 -6.96 -20.42 -8.89
N ASP A 318 -6.02 -21.36 -8.85
CA ASP A 318 -6.01 -22.51 -9.76
C ASP A 318 -6.82 -23.66 -9.14
N HIS A 319 -8.14 -23.70 -9.42
CA HIS A 319 -9.03 -24.71 -8.87
C HIS A 319 -8.79 -26.12 -9.43
N HIS A 320 -8.47 -26.20 -10.72
CA HIS A 320 -8.42 -27.45 -11.48
C HIS A 320 -7.00 -27.91 -11.78
N ARG A 321 -5.99 -27.25 -11.21
CA ARG A 321 -4.56 -27.53 -11.43
C ARG A 321 -4.20 -27.41 -12.92
N GLU A 322 -4.78 -26.40 -13.58
CA GLU A 322 -4.58 -26.09 -15.00
C GLU A 322 -3.14 -25.66 -15.29
N GLY A 323 -2.40 -25.19 -14.26
CA GLY A 323 -1.03 -24.71 -14.40
C GLY A 323 -0.98 -23.27 -14.89
N GLU A 324 -1.74 -22.90 -15.91
CA GLU A 324 -1.93 -21.50 -16.30
C GLU A 324 -3.34 -21.24 -16.82
N LYS A 325 -3.82 -20.01 -16.69
CA LYS A 325 -5.11 -19.60 -17.23
C LYS A 325 -5.08 -18.18 -17.76
N GLU A 326 -5.74 -17.99 -18.89
CA GLU A 326 -6.01 -16.68 -19.47
C GLU A 326 -7.49 -16.36 -19.44
N LEU A 327 -7.80 -15.07 -19.36
CA LEU A 327 -9.15 -14.57 -19.33
C LEU A 327 -9.31 -13.47 -20.37
N GLU A 328 -10.40 -13.57 -21.12
CA GLU A 328 -10.77 -12.58 -22.12
C GLU A 328 -11.47 -11.39 -21.48
N TRP A 329 -11.00 -10.19 -21.82
CA TRP A 329 -11.57 -8.95 -21.35
C TRP A 329 -11.71 -7.93 -22.48
N ASP A 330 -12.76 -7.13 -22.43
CA ASP A 330 -13.06 -6.12 -23.43
C ASP A 330 -12.46 -4.80 -22.98
N LYS A 331 -11.37 -4.42 -23.64
CA LYS A 331 -10.71 -3.15 -23.44
C LYS A 331 -11.47 -2.07 -24.19
N PHE A 332 -11.89 -1.04 -23.47
CA PHE A 332 -12.51 0.13 -24.07
C PHE A 332 -11.46 1.20 -24.32
N GLU A 333 -11.44 1.79 -25.52
CA GLU A 333 -10.50 2.82 -25.94
C GLU A 333 -11.22 3.89 -26.77
N ILE A 334 -10.80 5.15 -26.63
CA ILE A 334 -11.23 6.23 -27.51
C ILE A 334 -10.13 6.43 -28.57
N ILE A 335 -10.44 6.11 -29.82
CA ILE A 335 -9.51 6.26 -30.96
C ILE A 335 -10.12 7.29 -31.90
N ASN A 336 -9.41 8.41 -32.11
CA ASN A 336 -9.89 9.52 -32.95
C ASN A 336 -11.29 10.02 -32.54
N GLY A 337 -11.54 10.13 -31.23
CA GLY A 337 -12.84 10.56 -30.69
C GLY A 337 -13.97 9.53 -30.79
N LYS A 338 -13.70 8.33 -31.34
CA LYS A 338 -14.69 7.25 -31.44
C LYS A 338 -14.45 6.20 -30.36
N GLU A 339 -15.53 5.80 -29.70
CA GLU A 339 -15.52 4.68 -28.76
C GLU A 339 -15.29 3.38 -29.52
N THR A 340 -14.24 2.66 -29.14
CA THR A 340 -13.91 1.36 -29.69
C THR A 340 -13.75 0.35 -28.56
N THR A 341 -14.13 -0.89 -28.83
CA THR A 341 -13.98 -1.99 -27.87
C THR A 341 -13.17 -3.09 -28.54
N ARG A 342 -12.08 -3.49 -27.90
CA ARG A 342 -11.20 -4.56 -28.38
C ARG A 342 -11.17 -5.67 -27.34
N THR A 343 -11.49 -6.89 -27.75
CA THR A 343 -11.30 -8.06 -26.90
C THR A 343 -9.81 -8.39 -26.80
N CYS A 344 -9.31 -8.49 -25.58
CA CYS A 344 -7.95 -8.80 -25.22
C CYS A 344 -7.91 -10.05 -24.33
N ARG A 345 -6.74 -10.67 -24.21
CA ARG A 345 -6.49 -11.77 -23.27
C ARG A 345 -5.50 -11.34 -22.20
N ARG A 346 -5.75 -11.76 -20.97
CA ARG A 346 -4.87 -11.52 -19.83
C ARG A 346 -4.63 -12.83 -19.10
N ARG A 347 -3.36 -13.18 -18.90
CA ARG A 347 -3.00 -14.32 -18.04
C ARG A 347 -3.28 -13.98 -16.58
N ILE A 348 -4.16 -14.74 -15.95
CA ILE A 348 -4.60 -14.50 -14.57
C ILE A 348 -3.76 -15.26 -13.55
N PHE A 349 -3.23 -16.43 -13.94
CA PHE A 349 -2.21 -17.12 -13.17
C PHE A 349 -1.31 -17.99 -14.05
N LYS A 350 -0.12 -18.28 -13.55
CA LYS A 350 0.84 -19.21 -14.18
C LYS A 350 1.69 -19.91 -13.13
N LYS A 351 1.87 -21.22 -13.32
CA LYS A 351 2.79 -22.08 -12.58
C LYS A 351 4.19 -21.91 -13.14
N TYR A 352 5.15 -21.77 -12.24
CA TYR A 352 6.56 -21.66 -12.52
C TYR A 352 7.32 -22.79 -11.83
N ALA A 353 8.49 -23.09 -12.41
CA ALA A 353 9.48 -23.99 -11.85
C ALA A 353 8.95 -25.43 -11.61
N GLU A 354 8.26 -25.99 -12.61
CA GLU A 354 7.63 -27.33 -12.55
C GLU A 354 8.60 -28.46 -12.19
N ARG A 355 9.86 -28.38 -12.62
CA ARG A 355 10.92 -29.36 -12.32
C ARG A 355 11.76 -29.01 -11.09
N SER A 356 11.48 -27.89 -10.42
CA SER A 356 12.20 -27.51 -9.20
C SER A 356 11.58 -28.17 -7.98
N LYS A 357 12.36 -28.32 -6.90
CA LYS A 357 11.85 -28.77 -5.59
C LYS A 357 10.76 -27.85 -5.01
N ASN A 358 10.55 -26.66 -5.57
CA ASN A 358 9.73 -25.60 -5.01
C ASN A 358 8.89 -24.88 -6.08
N PRO A 359 7.94 -25.57 -6.74
CA PRO A 359 7.04 -24.92 -7.67
C PRO A 359 6.25 -23.82 -6.97
N TYR A 360 5.84 -22.81 -7.74
CA TYR A 360 4.98 -21.74 -7.27
C TYR A 360 4.12 -21.23 -8.42
N TYR A 361 3.02 -20.57 -8.07
CA TYR A 361 2.15 -19.89 -9.01
C TYR A 361 2.29 -18.39 -8.80
N LEU A 362 2.38 -17.64 -9.89
CA LEU A 362 2.20 -16.19 -9.90
C LEU A 362 0.77 -15.91 -10.34
N HIS A 363 0.03 -15.18 -9.50
CA HIS A 363 -1.30 -14.69 -9.78
C HIS A 363 -1.23 -13.18 -9.92
N ILE A 364 -1.88 -12.63 -10.95
CA ILE A 364 -2.25 -11.21 -10.86
C ILE A 364 -3.32 -11.09 -9.78
N ALA A 365 -3.26 -10.01 -9.00
CA ALA A 365 -4.14 -9.77 -7.88
C ALA A 365 -4.58 -8.30 -7.84
N VAL A 366 -5.54 -7.99 -6.98
CA VAL A 366 -6.01 -6.64 -6.73
C VAL A 366 -6.23 -6.44 -5.24
N GLU A 367 -5.66 -5.39 -4.66
CA GLU A 367 -6.12 -4.87 -3.38
C GLU A 367 -7.40 -4.07 -3.63
N PHE A 368 -8.49 -4.51 -3.01
CA PHE A 368 -9.82 -3.92 -3.16
C PHE A 368 -10.41 -3.66 -1.79
N ARG A 369 -10.48 -2.38 -1.41
CA ARG A 369 -11.01 -1.96 -0.11
C ARG A 369 -11.71 -0.61 -0.20
N ALA A 370 -12.74 -0.47 0.63
CA ALA A 370 -13.42 0.78 0.87
C ALA A 370 -12.51 1.74 1.64
N PHE A 371 -12.59 3.01 1.29
CA PHE A 371 -11.79 4.09 1.82
C PHE A 371 -12.65 5.35 1.90
N TYR A 372 -12.43 6.16 2.94
CA TYR A 372 -13.11 7.44 3.12
C TYR A 372 -12.10 8.56 2.97
N PHE A 373 -12.34 9.45 2.01
CA PHE A 373 -11.44 10.54 1.65
C PHE A 373 -12.24 11.72 1.15
N ASP A 374 -11.84 12.93 1.51
CA ASP A 374 -12.53 14.16 1.13
C ASP A 374 -14.06 14.07 1.32
N LYS A 375 -14.45 13.64 2.53
CA LYS A 375 -15.84 13.44 2.93
C LYS A 375 -16.67 12.47 2.07
N LYS A 376 -16.03 11.72 1.16
CA LYS A 376 -16.65 10.80 0.21
C LYS A 376 -16.13 9.38 0.41
N LEU A 377 -16.92 8.42 -0.03
CA LEU A 377 -16.58 6.99 0.01
C LEU A 377 -16.12 6.51 -1.36
N PHE A 378 -15.04 5.73 -1.36
CA PHE A 378 -14.44 5.15 -2.55
C PHE A 378 -14.11 3.68 -2.32
N TYR A 379 -14.07 2.90 -3.40
CA TYR A 379 -13.24 1.70 -3.45
C TYR A 379 -11.90 2.03 -4.11
N ILE A 380 -10.82 1.55 -3.50
CA ILE A 380 -9.49 1.57 -4.09
C ILE A 380 -9.29 0.30 -4.93
N ILE A 381 -8.68 0.43 -6.11
CA ILE A 381 -8.30 -0.67 -7.01
C ILE A 381 -6.80 -0.59 -7.26
N LEU A 382 -6.02 -1.35 -6.50
CA LEU A 382 -4.57 -1.39 -6.66
C LEU A 382 -4.14 -2.76 -7.18
N PRO A 383 -3.63 -2.87 -8.41
CA PRO A 383 -3.04 -4.11 -8.89
C PRO A 383 -1.91 -4.58 -7.96
N LYS A 384 -1.89 -5.88 -7.70
CA LYS A 384 -0.90 -6.57 -6.87
C LYS A 384 -0.48 -7.88 -7.55
N LYS A 385 0.51 -8.54 -6.98
CA LYS A 385 0.87 -9.92 -7.31
C LYS A 385 0.70 -10.79 -6.07
N VAL A 386 0.23 -12.02 -6.27
CA VAL A 386 0.17 -13.03 -5.21
C VAL A 386 0.92 -14.26 -5.67
N PHE A 387 1.74 -14.81 -4.78
CA PHE A 387 2.44 -16.08 -5.00
C PHE A 387 1.80 -17.17 -4.16
N THR A 388 1.50 -18.31 -4.76
CA THR A 388 0.98 -19.49 -4.04
C THR A 388 1.83 -20.73 -4.33
N SER A 389 1.84 -21.70 -3.42
CA SER A 389 2.60 -22.95 -3.60
C SER A 389 1.86 -23.98 -4.45
N ASP A 390 0.53 -23.94 -4.46
CA ASP A 390 -0.35 -24.96 -5.02
C ASP A 390 -1.51 -24.37 -5.85
N GLY A 391 -1.44 -23.08 -6.18
CA GLY A 391 -2.51 -22.35 -6.85
C GLY A 391 -3.51 -21.69 -5.89
N LYS A 392 -3.42 -21.95 -4.57
CA LYS A 392 -4.35 -21.42 -3.55
C LYS A 392 -3.64 -20.92 -2.31
N LYS A 393 -2.82 -21.74 -1.65
CA LYS A 393 -2.11 -21.42 -0.41
C LYS A 393 -0.99 -20.42 -0.67
N THR A 394 -1.12 -19.23 -0.11
CA THR A 394 -0.14 -18.15 -0.28
C THR A 394 1.22 -18.51 0.30
N VAL A 395 2.28 -18.12 -0.38
CA VAL A 395 3.66 -18.26 0.08
C VAL A 395 3.95 -17.23 1.20
N SER A 396 4.83 -17.57 2.15
CA SER A 396 5.23 -16.67 3.24
C SER A 396 5.84 -15.36 2.73
N SER A 397 5.73 -14.29 3.51
CA SER A 397 6.17 -12.93 3.13
C SER A 397 7.61 -12.87 2.63
N ARG A 398 8.56 -13.54 3.31
CA ARG A 398 9.97 -13.56 2.91
C ARG A 398 10.21 -14.21 1.55
N ARG A 399 9.65 -15.41 1.31
CA ARG A 399 9.79 -16.10 0.03
C ARG A 399 9.00 -15.37 -1.06
N ALA A 400 7.83 -14.82 -0.74
CA ALA A 400 7.07 -13.97 -1.66
C ALA A 400 7.87 -12.73 -2.09
N ARG A 401 8.61 -12.07 -1.19
CA ARG A 401 9.48 -10.94 -1.52
C ARG A 401 10.59 -11.34 -2.50
N ARG A 402 11.31 -12.42 -2.21
CA ARG A 402 12.35 -12.98 -3.12
C ARG A 402 11.79 -13.35 -4.50
N LEU A 403 10.53 -13.80 -4.56
CA LEU A 403 9.85 -14.07 -5.82
C LEU A 403 9.46 -12.77 -6.52
N ASP A 404 8.88 -11.82 -5.82
CA ASP A 404 8.47 -10.52 -6.36
C ASP A 404 9.65 -9.76 -6.97
N GLU A 405 10.80 -9.75 -6.30
CA GLU A 405 12.06 -9.17 -6.79
C GLU A 405 12.43 -9.69 -8.19
N LYS A 406 12.16 -10.98 -8.51
CA LYS A 406 12.41 -11.55 -9.85
C LYS A 406 11.46 -11.03 -10.93
N PHE A 407 10.30 -10.51 -10.53
CA PHE A 407 9.27 -9.97 -11.42
C PHE A 407 9.16 -8.44 -11.36
N ARG A 408 10.06 -7.77 -10.63
CA ARG A 408 10.24 -6.32 -10.67
C ARG A 408 11.16 -6.00 -11.85
N ASN A 409 10.56 -5.85 -13.02
CA ASN A 409 11.23 -5.25 -14.16
C ASN A 409 10.72 -3.80 -14.28
N PRO A 410 11.58 -2.77 -14.20
CA PRO A 410 11.19 -1.38 -14.35
C PRO A 410 10.36 -1.12 -15.63
N GLN A 411 10.63 -1.87 -16.70
CA GLN A 411 9.86 -1.77 -17.95
C GLN A 411 8.43 -2.32 -17.83
N TRP A 412 8.15 -3.18 -16.86
CA TRP A 412 6.79 -3.65 -16.58
C TRP A 412 6.02 -2.70 -15.66
N SER A 413 6.73 -1.78 -14.99
CA SER A 413 6.17 -0.73 -14.14
C SER A 413 5.88 0.57 -14.88
N TYR A 414 6.04 0.64 -16.21
CA TYR A 414 5.60 1.79 -17.00
C TYR A 414 4.10 2.06 -16.75
N ASN A 415 3.75 3.33 -16.65
CA ASN A 415 2.39 3.81 -16.35
C ASN A 415 1.31 3.12 -17.20
N ARG A 416 1.60 2.80 -18.47
CA ARG A 416 0.66 2.10 -19.36
C ARG A 416 0.33 0.67 -18.90
N ASN A 417 1.30 -0.12 -18.45
CA ASN A 417 1.04 -1.50 -18.02
C ASN A 417 0.23 -1.53 -16.73
N VAL A 418 0.58 -0.67 -15.78
CA VAL A 418 -0.16 -0.49 -14.52
C VAL A 418 -1.59 -0.04 -14.80
N LEU A 419 -1.78 0.93 -15.72
CA LEU A 419 -3.09 1.36 -16.17
C LEU A 419 -3.89 0.19 -16.78
N LEU A 420 -3.30 -0.59 -17.68
CA LEU A 420 -3.99 -1.75 -18.26
C LEU A 420 -4.39 -2.79 -17.22
N GLU A 421 -3.58 -2.97 -16.17
CA GLU A 421 -3.93 -3.83 -15.03
C GLU A 421 -5.09 -3.26 -14.21
N GLN A 422 -5.08 -1.95 -13.94
CA GLN A 422 -6.18 -1.27 -13.26
C GLN A 422 -7.48 -1.39 -14.07
N LEU A 423 -7.43 -1.13 -15.38
CA LEU A 423 -8.58 -1.26 -16.29
C LEU A 423 -9.08 -2.70 -16.36
N PHE A 424 -8.19 -3.68 -16.42
CA PHE A 424 -8.54 -5.09 -16.33
C PHE A 424 -9.30 -5.38 -15.04
N TRP A 425 -8.81 -4.94 -13.88
CA TRP A 425 -9.50 -5.18 -12.62
C TRP A 425 -10.84 -4.45 -12.52
N ALA A 426 -10.91 -3.18 -12.94
CA ALA A 426 -12.17 -2.46 -13.00
C ALA A 426 -13.20 -3.19 -13.87
N TYR A 427 -12.78 -3.74 -15.01
CA TYR A 427 -13.61 -4.60 -15.85
C TYR A 427 -14.09 -5.83 -15.09
N ILE A 428 -13.20 -6.62 -14.51
CA ILE A 428 -13.57 -7.86 -13.80
C ILE A 428 -14.58 -7.60 -12.68
N ILE A 429 -14.38 -6.51 -11.93
CA ILE A 429 -15.18 -6.20 -10.75
C ILE A 429 -16.56 -5.66 -11.15
N PHE A 430 -16.61 -4.69 -12.07
CA PHE A 430 -17.83 -3.92 -12.38
C PHE A 430 -18.53 -4.32 -13.67
N ARG A 431 -17.99 -5.24 -14.48
CA ARG A 431 -18.68 -5.73 -15.69
C ARG A 431 -20.01 -6.38 -15.34
N ASP A 432 -20.99 -6.25 -16.23
CA ASP A 432 -22.25 -7.00 -16.14
C ASP A 432 -22.02 -8.51 -15.85
N PRO A 433 -22.63 -9.05 -14.77
CA PRO A 433 -22.47 -10.45 -14.39
C PRO A 433 -22.91 -11.46 -15.45
N LYS A 434 -23.92 -11.15 -16.28
CA LYS A 434 -24.43 -12.05 -17.33
C LYS A 434 -23.33 -12.42 -18.34
N ILE A 435 -22.40 -11.51 -18.59
CA ILE A 435 -21.33 -11.72 -19.57
C ILE A 435 -20.13 -12.47 -18.98
N PHE A 436 -19.91 -12.35 -17.67
CA PHE A 436 -18.74 -12.89 -16.97
C PHE A 436 -18.87 -14.39 -16.66
N GLN A 437 -20.06 -14.83 -16.23
CA GLN A 437 -20.24 -16.20 -15.69
C GLN A 437 -20.19 -17.31 -16.74
N LYS A 438 -20.52 -17.01 -18.02
CA LYS A 438 -20.39 -17.98 -19.13
C LYS A 438 -18.97 -18.55 -19.29
N LYS A 439 -17.93 -17.87 -18.76
CA LYS A 439 -16.53 -18.19 -19.05
C LYS A 439 -15.75 -18.83 -17.90
N ILE A 440 -16.29 -18.88 -16.69
CA ILE A 440 -15.45 -19.07 -15.51
C ILE A 440 -15.66 -20.42 -14.82
N TYR A 441 -16.72 -20.73 -14.05
CA TYR A 441 -16.70 -21.99 -13.27
C TYR A 441 -18.05 -22.61 -12.80
N TYR A 442 -19.24 -22.21 -13.29
CA TYR A 442 -20.51 -22.63 -12.67
C TYR A 442 -21.54 -23.25 -13.64
N THR A 443 -22.21 -24.31 -13.17
CA THR A 443 -23.34 -24.97 -13.86
C THR A 443 -24.58 -24.06 -13.94
N ASN A 444 -25.42 -24.25 -14.97
CA ASN A 444 -26.44 -23.27 -15.40
C ASN A 444 -27.42 -22.75 -14.33
N SER A 445 -27.83 -23.55 -13.34
CA SER A 445 -28.84 -23.11 -12.35
C SER A 445 -28.30 -22.19 -11.25
N LYS A 446 -27.02 -22.28 -10.88
CA LYS A 446 -26.40 -21.38 -9.88
C LYS A 446 -26.05 -20.01 -10.46
N ASN A 447 -25.98 -19.90 -11.79
CA ASN A 447 -25.56 -18.67 -12.46
C ASN A 447 -26.57 -17.52 -12.32
N GLU A 448 -27.87 -17.81 -12.39
CA GLU A 448 -28.90 -16.77 -12.28
C GLU A 448 -28.90 -16.10 -10.91
N GLU A 449 -28.78 -16.89 -9.84
CA GLU A 449 -28.73 -16.39 -8.47
C GLU A 449 -27.46 -15.56 -8.21
N ILE A 450 -26.29 -16.04 -8.65
CA ILE A 450 -25.03 -15.30 -8.53
C ILE A 450 -25.11 -14.00 -9.34
N THR A 451 -25.68 -14.06 -10.54
CA THR A 451 -25.87 -12.89 -11.41
C THR A 451 -26.76 -11.84 -10.74
N LYS A 452 -27.91 -12.27 -10.20
CA LYS A 452 -28.83 -11.42 -9.46
C LYS A 452 -28.14 -10.78 -8.25
N ASN A 453 -27.41 -11.56 -7.46
CA ASN A 453 -26.68 -11.05 -6.30
C ASN A 453 -25.60 -10.02 -6.67
N ILE A 454 -24.82 -10.26 -7.73
CA ILE A 454 -23.84 -9.28 -8.22
C ILE A 454 -24.54 -7.99 -8.65
N HIS A 455 -25.63 -8.10 -9.41
CA HIS A 455 -26.37 -6.94 -9.88
C HIS A 455 -26.91 -6.09 -8.72
N ILE A 456 -27.52 -6.73 -7.72
CA ILE A 456 -28.01 -6.05 -6.51
C ILE A 456 -26.85 -5.34 -5.79
N ILE A 457 -25.69 -5.99 -5.62
CA ILE A 457 -24.53 -5.35 -4.99
C ILE A 457 -24.10 -4.11 -5.78
N LEU A 458 -23.99 -4.22 -7.10
CA LEU A 458 -23.56 -3.09 -7.94
C LEU A 458 -24.57 -1.94 -7.86
N GLN A 459 -25.87 -2.21 -7.88
CA GLN A 459 -26.91 -1.19 -7.73
C GLN A 459 -26.84 -0.47 -6.37
N ILE A 460 -26.72 -1.22 -5.26
CA ILE A 460 -26.59 -0.67 -3.90
C ILE A 460 -25.38 0.26 -3.80
N LEU A 461 -24.28 -0.07 -4.48
CA LEU A 461 -23.06 0.72 -4.46
C LEU A 461 -23.08 1.89 -5.48
N GLY A 462 -24.06 1.94 -6.37
CA GLY A 462 -24.12 2.87 -7.51
C GLY A 462 -22.99 2.63 -8.50
N LEU A 463 -22.71 1.36 -8.74
CA LEU A 463 -21.64 0.85 -9.60
C LEU A 463 -22.16 0.09 -10.82
N ASP A 464 -23.46 0.11 -11.07
CA ASP A 464 -24.03 -0.43 -12.29
C ASP A 464 -23.57 0.40 -13.50
N ASN A 465 -23.07 -0.27 -14.55
CA ASN A 465 -22.46 0.35 -15.73
C ASN A 465 -21.19 1.20 -15.49
N ASN A 466 -20.62 1.19 -14.28
CA ASN A 466 -19.47 2.06 -13.96
C ASN A 466 -18.17 1.69 -14.67
N TYR A 467 -18.03 0.54 -15.31
CA TYR A 467 -16.82 0.27 -16.10
C TYR A 467 -16.62 1.29 -17.22
N LYS A 468 -17.69 1.67 -17.95
CA LYS A 468 -17.60 2.71 -18.99
C LYS A 468 -17.36 4.09 -18.38
N ASN A 469 -18.05 4.43 -17.30
CA ASN A 469 -17.86 5.71 -16.61
C ASN A 469 -16.44 5.86 -16.02
N PHE A 470 -15.88 4.75 -15.53
CA PHE A 470 -14.51 4.67 -15.02
C PHE A 470 -13.48 4.95 -16.11
N ILE A 471 -13.70 4.48 -17.33
CA ILE A 471 -12.76 4.67 -18.45
C ILE A 471 -12.95 6.02 -19.13
N ILE A 472 -14.19 6.42 -19.40
CA ILE A 472 -14.49 7.64 -20.15
C ILE A 472 -14.19 8.88 -19.29
N GLY A 473 -14.03 8.71 -17.97
CA GLY A 473 -13.82 9.82 -17.06
C GLY A 473 -14.91 10.87 -17.28
N LYS A 474 -16.16 10.44 -17.57
CA LYS A 474 -17.30 11.36 -17.65
C LYS A 474 -17.30 12.06 -16.31
N ARG A 475 -16.77 13.29 -16.30
CA ARG A 475 -16.84 14.17 -15.14
C ARG A 475 -18.31 14.08 -14.73
N PRO A 476 -18.64 13.76 -13.47
CA PRO A 476 -19.98 14.08 -13.02
C PRO A 476 -20.21 15.53 -13.49
N LYS A 477 -21.32 15.79 -14.18
CA LYS A 477 -21.76 17.18 -14.33
C LYS A 477 -21.95 17.62 -12.89
N ILE A 478 -20.92 18.26 -12.34
CA ILE A 478 -21.05 19.00 -11.11
C ILE A 478 -21.84 20.20 -11.62
N GLU A 479 -23.17 20.10 -11.54
CA GLU A 479 -23.99 21.29 -11.42
C GLU A 479 -23.58 21.88 -10.07
N GLU A 480 -22.44 22.58 -10.10
CA GLU A 480 -22.04 23.52 -9.09
C GLU A 480 -23.06 24.66 -9.25
N THR A 481 -24.25 24.50 -8.66
CA THR A 481 -24.86 25.64 -7.99
C THR A 481 -23.91 25.99 -6.85
N ILE A 482 -22.83 26.67 -7.22
CA ILE A 482 -22.24 27.68 -6.36
C ILE A 482 -23.34 28.73 -6.31
N GLU A 483 -24.22 28.62 -5.32
CA GLU A 483 -24.81 29.85 -4.80
C GLU A 483 -23.60 30.65 -4.32
N ASP A 484 -23.27 31.70 -5.06
CA ASP A 484 -22.27 32.69 -4.70
C ASP A 484 -22.70 33.34 -3.39
N ASP A 485 -22.42 32.66 -2.29
CA ASP A 485 -22.65 33.12 -0.93
C ASP A 485 -21.47 34.03 -0.50
N GLU A 486 -21.02 34.90 -1.41
CA GLU A 486 -20.06 35.98 -1.11
C GLU A 486 -20.58 36.86 0.04
N GLU A 487 -21.91 36.99 0.16
CA GLU A 487 -22.56 37.72 1.23
C GLU A 487 -22.40 37.05 2.62
N SER A 488 -22.29 35.72 2.68
CA SER A 488 -22.08 34.95 3.91
C SER A 488 -20.63 35.04 4.39
N ILE A 489 -19.67 35.03 3.45
CA ILE A 489 -18.24 35.19 3.74
C ILE A 489 -17.94 36.63 4.18
N SER A 490 -18.53 37.64 3.52
CA SER A 490 -18.39 39.06 3.91
C SER A 490 -18.92 39.30 5.33
N LYS A 491 -20.12 38.82 5.66
CA LYS A 491 -20.70 38.99 7.01
C LYS A 491 -19.88 38.29 8.10
N THR A 492 -19.26 37.15 7.78
CA THR A 492 -18.39 36.43 8.71
C THR A 492 -17.09 37.19 8.95
N LEU A 493 -16.49 37.76 7.90
CA LEU A 493 -15.27 38.56 8.01
C LEU A 493 -15.52 39.88 8.76
N ASP A 494 -16.64 40.56 8.51
CA ASP A 494 -17.00 41.80 9.21
C ASP A 494 -17.23 41.55 10.72
N SER A 495 -17.80 40.40 11.08
CA SER A 495 -17.97 40.00 12.50
C SER A 495 -16.64 39.72 13.20
N ILE A 496 -15.65 39.21 12.47
CA ILE A 496 -14.31 38.92 13.00
C ILE A 496 -13.51 40.21 13.20
N PHE A 497 -13.68 41.20 12.31
CA PHE A 497 -13.02 42.50 12.46
C PHE A 497 -13.63 43.37 13.57
N GLN A 498 -14.93 43.24 13.86
CA GLN A 498 -15.55 43.95 14.99
C GLN A 498 -15.12 43.40 16.36
N ILE A 499 -14.82 42.10 16.47
CA ILE A 499 -14.35 41.48 17.73
C ILE A 499 -12.89 41.88 18.09
N GLN A 500 -12.13 42.48 17.16
CA GLN A 500 -10.77 42.94 17.41
C GLN A 500 -10.65 44.44 17.75
N GLN A 501 -11.77 45.18 17.82
CA GLN A 501 -11.78 46.60 18.18
C GLN A 501 -12.56 46.93 19.47
N GLU A 502 -13.01 45.91 20.21
CA GLU A 502 -13.43 45.99 21.61
C GLU A 502 -12.39 45.28 22.50
#